data_AF-A0A1V5QR41-F1
#
_entry.id   AF-A0A1V5QR41-F1
#
_cell.length_a   1.000
_cell.length_b   1.000
_cell.length_c   1.000
_cell.angle_alpha   90.00
_cell.angle_beta   90.00
_cell.angle_gamma   90.00
#
_symmetry.space_group_name_H-M   'P 1'
#
loop_
_entity.id
_entity.type
_entity.pdbx_description
1 polymer ?
#
loop_
_entity_poly.entity_id
_entity_poly.type
_entity_poly.pdbx_seq_one_letter_code
_entity_poly.pdbx_strand_id
1 'polypeptide(L)'
;MACKNRADGETAEAACEVACIACGRCVTDAGPDFLKLEHNLVVIDYSMNEYLTKKAIERCPTGAIVWFENPNLPVKGAAARKILRQQPLPILN
;
A
#
# COMPACT_ATOMS: atom_id res chain seq x y z
N MET A 1 -0.91 -5.56 -3.83
CA MET A 1 -1.67 -4.99 -2.69
C MET A 1 -1.45 -5.85 -1.46
N ALA A 2 -1.19 -5.27 -0.29
CA ALA A 2 -0.93 -6.00 0.94
C ALA A 2 -2.21 -6.54 1.61
N CYS A 3 -3.26 -5.72 1.70
CA CYS A 3 -4.57 -6.09 2.24
C CYS A 3 -5.68 -5.78 1.22
N LYS A 4 -6.68 -6.67 1.11
CA LYS A 4 -7.75 -6.63 0.08
C LYS A 4 -9.16 -6.89 0.64
N ASN A 5 -9.41 -6.50 1.89
CA ASN A 5 -10.66 -6.80 2.60
C ASN A 5 -11.92 -6.05 2.08
N ARG A 6 -11.75 -4.96 1.30
CA ARG A 6 -12.84 -4.14 0.72
C ARG A 6 -13.79 -3.49 1.75
N ALA A 7 -13.42 -3.49 3.03
CA ALA A 7 -14.14 -2.75 4.05
C ALA A 7 -14.00 -1.24 3.80
N ASP A 8 -14.86 -0.43 4.40
CA ASP A 8 -14.66 1.02 4.41
C ASP A 8 -13.32 1.36 5.09
N GLY A 9 -12.77 2.55 4.81
CA GLY A 9 -11.41 2.89 5.20
C GLY A 9 -11.14 2.83 6.71
N GLU A 10 -12.10 3.26 7.54
CA GLU A 10 -11.95 3.26 8.99
C GLU A 10 -11.97 1.83 9.55
N THR A 11 -12.97 1.05 9.15
CA THR A 11 -13.06 -0.37 9.54
C THR A 11 -11.85 -1.17 9.05
N ALA A 12 -11.38 -0.89 7.84
CA ALA A 12 -10.24 -1.59 7.25
C ALA A 12 -8.94 -1.28 8.00
N GLU A 13 -8.68 -0.02 8.32
CA GLU A 13 -7.49 0.42 9.07
C GLU A 13 -7.50 -0.11 10.51
N ALA A 14 -8.67 -0.13 11.17
CA ALA A 14 -8.81 -0.70 12.50
C ALA A 14 -8.47 -2.19 12.55
N ALA A 15 -8.82 -2.94 11.49
CA ALA A 15 -8.55 -4.37 11.40
C ALA A 15 -7.12 -4.70 10.89
N CYS A 16 -6.52 -3.82 10.09
CA CYS A 16 -5.23 -4.08 9.44
C CYS A 16 -4.44 -2.80 9.21
N GLU A 17 -3.25 -2.71 9.82
CA GLU A 17 -2.28 -1.61 9.65
C GLU A 17 -1.97 -1.27 8.19
N VAL A 18 -1.95 -2.28 7.31
CA VAL A 18 -1.60 -2.14 5.89
C VAL A 18 -2.84 -2.17 4.98
N ALA A 19 -4.01 -1.83 5.52
CA ALA A 19 -5.25 -1.75 4.76
C ALA A 19 -5.24 -0.62 3.72
N CYS A 20 -5.82 -0.90 2.56
CA CYS A 20 -6.19 0.16 1.63
C CYS A 20 -7.40 0.90 2.18
N ILE A 21 -7.26 2.19 2.44
CA ILE A 21 -8.32 3.05 2.99
C ILE A 21 -9.08 3.83 1.91
N ALA A 22 -9.02 3.37 0.65
CA ALA A 22 -9.65 4.02 -0.49
C ALA A 22 -9.32 5.53 -0.66
N CYS A 23 -8.13 5.99 -0.23
CA CYS A 23 -7.79 7.42 -0.27
C CYS A 23 -7.51 7.99 -1.68
N GLY A 24 -7.43 7.16 -2.72
CA GLY A 24 -7.27 7.59 -4.11
C GLY A 24 -5.90 8.19 -4.51
N ARG A 25 -4.99 8.46 -3.56
CA ARG A 25 -3.70 9.12 -3.85
C ARG A 25 -2.86 8.39 -4.90
N CYS A 26 -2.79 7.06 -4.82
CA CYS A 26 -2.10 6.23 -5.80
C CYS A 26 -2.74 6.30 -7.20
N VAL A 27 -4.07 6.42 -7.28
CA VAL A 27 -4.79 6.62 -8.56
C VAL A 27 -4.44 7.99 -9.16
N THR A 28 -4.34 9.03 -8.33
CA THR A 28 -3.91 10.36 -8.78
C THR A 28 -2.46 10.37 -9.28
N ASP A 29 -1.56 9.65 -8.60
CA ASP A 29 -0.14 9.66 -8.93
C ASP A 29 0.20 8.79 -10.16
N ALA A 30 -0.54 7.70 -10.37
CA ALA A 30 -0.34 6.80 -11.51
C ALA A 30 -1.19 7.17 -12.73
N GLY A 31 -2.46 7.51 -12.50
CA GLY A 31 -3.48 7.69 -13.53
C GLY A 31 -4.60 6.65 -13.42
N PRO A 32 -5.85 7.04 -13.76
CA PRO A 32 -7.03 6.17 -13.66
C PRO A 32 -7.03 5.00 -14.65
N ASP A 33 -6.19 5.08 -15.69
CA ASP A 33 -6.04 4.02 -16.69
C ASP A 33 -5.31 2.80 -16.12
N PHE A 34 -4.46 2.99 -15.10
CA PHE A 34 -3.64 1.92 -14.52
C PHE A 34 -4.12 1.46 -13.14
N LEU A 35 -4.63 2.39 -12.33
CA LEU A 35 -5.17 2.09 -11.01
C LEU A 35 -6.61 2.61 -10.95
N LYS A 36 -7.52 1.76 -10.50
CA LYS A 36 -8.94 2.11 -10.33
C LYS A 36 -9.35 1.94 -8.88
N LEU A 37 -10.29 2.75 -8.43
CA LEU A 37 -10.84 2.62 -7.09
C LEU A 37 -12.23 1.98 -7.18
N GLU A 38 -12.35 0.76 -6.67
CA GLU A 38 -13.56 -0.06 -6.78
C GLU A 38 -13.87 -0.69 -5.42
N HIS A 39 -15.09 -0.51 -4.92
CA HIS A 39 -15.56 -1.12 -3.66
C HIS A 39 -14.60 -0.88 -2.48
N ASN A 40 -14.21 0.38 -2.24
CA ASN A 40 -13.26 0.78 -1.18
C ASN A 40 -11.86 0.15 -1.30
N LEU A 41 -11.51 -0.41 -2.45
CA LEU A 41 -10.21 -1.01 -2.70
C LEU A 41 -9.64 -0.48 -4.01
N VAL A 42 -8.35 -0.17 -4.00
CA VAL A 42 -7.65 0.13 -5.25
C VAL A 42 -7.38 -1.18 -5.99
N VAL A 43 -7.69 -1.23 -7.27
CA VAL A 43 -7.42 -2.34 -8.18
C VAL A 43 -6.31 -1.88 -9.12
N ILE A 44 -5.26 -2.69 -9.24
CA ILE A 44 -4.11 -2.42 -10.11
C ILE A 44 -4.29 -3.24 -11.37
N ASP A 45 -4.22 -2.61 -12.54
CA ASP A 45 -4.12 -3.31 -13.79
C ASP A 45 -2.66 -3.74 -14.04
N TYR A 46 -2.40 -5.03 -13.83
CA TYR A 46 -1.07 -5.60 -13.96
C TYR A 46 -0.59 -5.71 -15.41
N SER A 47 -1.47 -5.64 -16.43
CA SER A 47 -1.02 -5.67 -17.83
C SER A 47 -0.28 -4.39 -18.21
N MET A 48 -0.54 -3.29 -17.51
CA MET A 48 0.06 -1.98 -17.75
C MET A 48 1.21 -1.67 -16.79
N ASN A 49 1.74 -2.68 -16.09
CA ASN A 49 2.75 -2.49 -15.06
C ASN A 49 4.07 -1.88 -15.60
N GLU A 50 4.34 -2.03 -16.90
CA GLU A 50 5.48 -1.38 -17.57
C GLU A 50 5.42 0.16 -17.59
N TYR A 51 4.21 0.72 -17.48
CA TYR A 51 3.98 2.17 -17.43
C TYR A 51 3.92 2.72 -16.00
N LEU A 52 3.79 1.83 -15.02
CA LEU A 52 3.78 2.22 -13.62
C LEU A 52 5.18 2.60 -13.15
N THR A 53 5.24 3.65 -12.33
CA THR A 53 6.46 4.07 -11.66
C THR A 53 6.28 3.99 -10.16
N LYS A 54 7.39 4.00 -9.41
CA LYS A 54 7.39 3.98 -7.95
C LYS A 54 6.55 5.13 -7.34
N LYS A 55 6.29 6.21 -8.09
CA LYS A 55 5.40 7.31 -7.67
C LYS A 55 4.03 6.83 -7.19
N ALA A 56 3.48 5.76 -7.77
CA ALA A 56 2.19 5.19 -7.39
C ALA A 56 2.12 4.74 -5.92
N ILE A 57 3.27 4.42 -5.30
CA ILE A 57 3.32 3.95 -3.91
C ILE A 57 3.73 5.04 -2.91
N GLU A 58 4.39 6.11 -3.36
CA GLU A 58 5.07 7.08 -2.49
C GLU A 58 4.15 7.79 -1.50
N ARG A 59 2.91 8.08 -1.90
CA ARG A 59 1.94 8.85 -1.10
C ARG A 59 0.91 7.97 -0.38
N CYS A 60 1.11 6.65 -0.32
CA CYS A 60 0.22 5.75 0.40
C CYS A 60 0.48 5.84 1.92
N PRO A 61 -0.47 6.31 2.74
CA PRO A 61 -0.24 6.53 4.17
C PRO A 61 -0.10 5.22 4.98
N THR A 62 -0.85 4.18 4.61
CA THR A 62 -0.82 2.87 5.27
C THR A 62 0.24 1.93 4.71
N GLY A 63 0.81 2.25 3.54
CA GLY A 63 1.70 1.33 2.82
C GLY A 63 0.98 0.09 2.27
N ALA A 64 -0.32 0.21 1.95
CA ALA A 64 -1.13 -0.88 1.39
C ALA A 64 -0.71 -1.30 -0.02
N ILE A 65 -0.23 -0.35 -0.82
CA ILE A 65 0.38 -0.60 -2.12
C ILE A 65 1.90 -0.64 -1.95
N VAL A 66 2.54 -1.65 -2.56
CA VAL A 66 3.98 -1.91 -2.47
C VAL A 66 4.57 -2.08 -3.86
N TRP A 67 5.83 -1.71 -3.99
CA TRP A 67 6.63 -1.91 -5.19
C TRP A 67 7.58 -3.09 -4.97
N PHE A 68 7.70 -3.99 -5.93
CA PHE A 68 8.67 -5.07 -5.84
C PHE A 68 9.93 -4.68 -6.60
N GLU A 69 11.03 -4.43 -5.89
CA GLU A 69 12.34 -4.21 -6.54
C GLU A 69 12.89 -5.51 -7.12
N ASN A 70 12.54 -6.63 -6.48
CA ASN A 70 12.67 -7.98 -7.00
C ASN A 70 11.52 -8.83 -6.42
N PRO A 71 11.29 -10.07 -6.90
CA PRO A 71 10.18 -10.91 -6.42
C PRO A 71 10.14 -11.15 -4.90
N ASN A 72 11.27 -10.98 -4.21
CA ASN A 72 11.41 -11.23 -2.78
C ASN A 72 11.51 -9.94 -1.93
N LEU A 73 11.51 -8.76 -2.56
CA LEU A 73 11.75 -7.49 -1.87
C LEU A 73 10.60 -6.49 -2.13
N PRO A 74 9.54 -6.52 -1.32
CA PRO A 74 8.50 -5.49 -1.33
C PRO A 74 8.98 -4.23 -0.62
N VAL A 75 8.81 -3.09 -1.28
CA VAL A 75 9.17 -1.76 -0.79
C VAL A 75 7.91 -0.92 -0.63
N LYS A 76 7.78 -0.27 0.53
CA LYS A 76 6.71 0.69 0.83
C LYS A 76 7.14 2.11 0.40
N GLY A 77 6.18 2.96 0.09
CA GLY A 77 6.45 4.36 -0.27
C GLY A 77 6.88 5.20 0.93
N ALA A 78 7.45 6.37 0.68
CA ALA A 78 7.99 7.25 1.71
C ALA A 78 6.94 7.71 2.76
N ALA A 79 5.68 7.89 2.35
CA ALA A 79 4.59 8.31 3.24
C ALA A 79 4.01 7.16 4.08
N ALA A 80 4.43 5.91 3.85
CA ALA A 80 3.90 4.77 4.59
C ALA A 80 4.28 4.85 6.07
N ARG A 81 3.34 4.46 6.93
CA ARG A 81 3.56 4.33 8.38
C ARG A 81 4.80 3.49 8.65
N LYS A 82 5.74 4.05 9.41
CA LYS A 82 6.96 3.37 9.81
C LYS A 82 6.66 2.43 10.97
N ILE A 83 7.12 1.18 10.86
CA ILE A 83 7.12 0.24 11.98
C ILE A 83 8.26 0.66 12.91
N LEU A 84 7.93 1.50 13.88
CA LEU A 84 8.87 1.92 14.92
C LEU A 84 8.86 0.85 16.02
N ARG A 85 10.01 0.21 16.26
CA ARG A 85 10.17 -0.65 17.44
C ARG A 85 10.12 0.20 18.69
N GLN A 86 9.14 -0.06 19.54
CA GLN A 86 9.03 0.61 20.83
C GLN A 86 10.02 0.06 21.86
N GLN A 87 10.50 -1.18 21.68
CA GLN A 87 11.36 -1.86 22.65
C GLN A 87 12.54 -2.59 21.97
N PRO A 88 13.71 -2.66 22.65
CA PRO A 88 14.88 -3.40 22.17
C PRO A 88 14.59 -4.90 22.04
N LEU A 89 15.47 -5.63 21.35
CA LEU A 89 15.32 -7.09 21.22
C LEU A 89 15.51 -7.70 22.60
N PRO A 90 14.55 -8.49 23.11
CA PRO A 90 14.75 -9.17 24.37
C PRO A 90 15.97 -10.08 24.22
N ILE A 91 16.97 -9.83 25.07
CA ILE A 91 18.13 -10.69 25.22
C ILE A 91 17.66 -11.92 26.00
N LEU A 92 17.62 -13.06 25.31
CA LEU A 92 17.45 -14.37 25.96
C LEU A 92 18.79 -14.70 26.62
N ASN A 93 18.82 -14.72 27.96
CA ASN A 93 19.92 -15.26 28.74
C ASN A 93 19.81 -16.78 28.83
#